data_AF-A0A9D4HVT1-F1
#
_entry.id   AF-A0A9D4HVT1-F1
#
_cell.length_a   1.000
_cell.length_b   1.000
_cell.length_c   1.000
_cell.angle_alpha   90.00
_cell.angle_beta   90.00
_cell.angle_gamma   90.00
#
_symmetry.space_group_name_H-M   'P 1'
#
loop_
_entity.id
_entity.type
_entity.pdbx_description
1 polymer ?
#
loop_
_entity_poly.entity_id
_entity_poly.type
_entity_poly.pdbx_seq_one_letter_code
_entity_poly.pdbx_strand_id
1 'polypeptide(L)' 'MTTITTTTTTTTNTTTTSTTTTTTTTTTSTTTSSITTTTTTTTTTTTTTTTTTTTTTATAK' A
#
# COMPACT_ATOMS: atom_id res chain seq x y z
N MET A 1 -47.32 -27.37 -14.61
CA MET A 1 -46.46 -26.26 -14.17
C MET A 1 -45.04 -26.80 -14.14
N THR A 2 -44.16 -26.37 -15.04
CA THR A 2 -42.72 -26.68 -14.99
C THR A 2 -42.04 -25.67 -14.08
N THR A 3 -41.25 -26.12 -13.10
CA THR A 3 -40.50 -25.23 -12.20
C THR A 3 -39.40 -24.52 -13.01
N ILE A 4 -39.47 -23.20 -13.13
CA ILE A 4 -38.40 -22.38 -13.73
C ILE A 4 -37.35 -22.16 -12.64
N THR A 5 -36.15 -22.72 -12.79
CA THR A 5 -35.02 -22.40 -11.92
C THR A 5 -34.53 -20.99 -12.27
N THR A 6 -34.74 -20.03 -11.38
CA THR A 6 -34.26 -18.66 -11.57
C THR A 6 -32.76 -18.60 -11.26
N THR A 7 -31.92 -18.43 -12.28
CA THR A 7 -30.49 -18.19 -12.11
C THR A 7 -30.26 -16.84 -11.44
N THR A 8 -29.53 -16.82 -10.31
CA THR A 8 -29.14 -15.57 -9.64
C THR A 8 -27.65 -15.29 -9.90
N THR A 9 -27.34 -14.11 -10.44
CA THR A 9 -25.97 -13.64 -10.64
C THR A 9 -25.57 -12.73 -9.49
N THR A 10 -24.40 -12.96 -8.88
CA THR A 10 -23.84 -12.10 -7.84
C THR A 10 -22.49 -11.53 -8.30
N THR A 11 -22.36 -10.20 -8.26
CA THR A 11 -21.12 -9.48 -8.57
C THR A 11 -20.54 -8.90 -7.29
N THR A 12 -19.26 -9.13 -7.03
CA THR A 12 -18.54 -8.54 -5.89
C THR A 12 -17.33 -7.75 -6.37
N ASN A 13 -17.29 -6.47 -5.98
CA ASN A 13 -16.19 -5.55 -6.27
C ASN A 13 -15.35 -5.36 -4.99
N THR A 14 -14.05 -5.66 -5.05
CA THR A 14 -13.14 -5.44 -3.94
C THR A 14 -12.09 -4.40 -4.34
N THR A 15 -12.00 -3.31 -3.58
CA THR A 15 -10.99 -2.26 -3.75
C THR A 15 -9.95 -2.36 -2.65
N THR A 16 -8.67 -2.47 -3.00
CA THR A 16 -7.56 -2.46 -2.05
C THR A 16 -6.69 -1.22 -2.30
N THR A 17 -6.38 -0.47 -1.24
CA THR A 17 -5.50 0.70 -1.30
C THR A 17 -4.26 0.43 -0.46
N SER A 18 -3.08 0.53 -1.07
CA SER A 18 -1.79 0.32 -0.39
C SER A 18 -0.97 1.61 -0.43
N THR A 19 -0.48 2.05 0.74
CA THR A 19 0.42 3.20 0.89
C THR A 19 1.76 2.72 1.42
N THR A 20 2.86 3.06 0.73
CA THR A 20 4.22 2.69 1.12
C THR A 20 4.96 3.91 1.68
N THR A 21 5.39 3.87 2.93
CA THR A 21 6.19 4.95 3.54
C THR A 21 7.66 4.52 3.62
N THR A 22 8.57 5.35 3.09
CA THR A 22 10.03 5.09 3.15
C THR A 22 10.68 6.07 4.13
N THR A 23 11.51 5.57 5.06
CA THR A 23 12.26 6.41 6.00
C THR A 23 13.76 6.23 5.78
N THR A 24 14.47 7.33 5.49
CA THR A 24 15.91 7.32 5.24
C THR A 24 16.62 8.04 6.38
N THR A 25 17.60 7.38 7.01
CA THR A 25 18.43 7.96 8.07
C THR A 25 19.83 8.21 7.54
N THR A 26 20.31 9.45 7.57
CA THR A 26 21.64 9.86 7.14
C THR A 26 22.46 10.33 8.34
N THR A 27 23.62 9.72 8.56
CA THR A 27 24.55 10.11 9.61
C THR A 27 25.75 10.82 9.00
N THR A 28 25.98 12.07 9.39
CA THR A 28 27.12 12.90 8.96
C THR A 28 28.04 13.11 10.14
N SER A 29 29.34 12.91 9.94
CA SER A 29 30.36 13.21 10.96
C SER A 29 31.25 14.36 10.50
N THR A 30 31.47 15.34 11.39
CA THR A 30 32.34 16.50 11.15
C THR A 30 33.39 16.56 12.25
N THR A 31 34.68 16.68 11.88
CA THR A 31 35.77 16.85 12.84
C THR A 31 36.31 18.27 12.79
N THR A 32 36.43 18.95 13.94
CA THR A 32 37.05 20.28 14.06
C THR A 32 37.98 20.28 15.25
N SER A 33 39.22 20.72 15.07
CA SER A 33 40.22 20.83 16.15
C SER A 33 40.30 19.57 17.04
N SER A 34 40.43 18.39 16.42
CA SER A 34 40.49 17.06 17.06
C SER A 34 39.21 16.56 17.75
N ILE A 35 38.10 17.31 17.69
CA ILE A 35 36.79 16.88 18.20
C ILE A 35 35.96 16.37 17.03
N THR A 36 35.48 15.14 17.14
CA THR A 36 34.54 14.55 16.18
C THR A 36 33.10 14.69 16.68
N THR A 37 32.25 15.33 15.88
CA THR A 37 30.82 15.49 16.14
C THR A 37 30.03 14.69 15.11
N THR A 38 29.09 13.88 15.58
CA THR A 38 28.21 13.06 14.73
C THR A 38 26.78 13.61 14.77
N THR A 39 26.27 14.03 13.62
CA THR A 39 24.90 14.51 13.42
C THR A 39 24.11 13.46 12.66
N THR A 40 23.00 13.00 13.23
CA THR A 40 22.09 12.06 12.56
C THR A 40 20.83 12.80 12.14
N THR A 41 20.56 12.83 10.83
CA THR A 41 19.37 13.43 10.23
C THR A 41 18.46 12.32 9.72
N THR A 42 17.21 12.31 10.19
CA THR A 42 16.18 11.36 9.72
C THR A 42 15.21 12.07 8.78
N THR A 43 15.09 11.58 7.55
CA THR A 43 14.16 12.10 6.54
C THR A 43 13.09 11.06 6.24
N THR A 44 11.83 11.38 6.51
CA THR A 44 10.69 10.53 6.17
C THR A 44 10.12 10.96 4.82
N THR A 45 10.12 10.07 3.83
CA THR A 45 9.53 10.31 2.52
C THR A 45 8.33 9.38 2.31
N THR A 46 7.13 9.94 2.29
CA THR A 46 5.92 9.19 1.94
C THR A 46 5.96 8.84 0.46
N THR A 47 5.95 7.54 0.13
CA THR A 47 5.97 7.05 -1.25
C THR A 47 4.55 6.68 -1.71
N THR A 48 4.35 6.68 -3.02
CA THR A 48 3.10 6.60 -3.80
C THR A 48 2.02 5.64 -3.27
N THR A 49 0.77 6.13 -3.20
CA THR A 49 -0.43 5.31 -2.98
C THR A 49 -0.82 4.56 -4.25
N THR A 50 -0.93 3.24 -4.19
CA THR A 50 -1.43 2.41 -5.30
C THR A 50 -2.82 1.86 -4.94
N THR A 51 -3.79 2.08 -5.83
CA THR A 51 -5.16 1.57 -5.69
C THR A 51 -5.40 0.48 -6.72
N THR A 52 -5.80 -0.72 -6.28
CA THR A 52 -6.13 -1.85 -7.15
C THR A 52 -7.58 -2.29 -6.91
N THR A 53 -8.37 -2.32 -7.99
CA THR A 53 -9.77 -2.77 -7.96
C THR A 53 -9.88 -4.12 -8.66
N THR A 54 -10.44 -5.12 -7.98
CA THR A 54 -10.70 -6.46 -8.53
C THR A 54 -12.20 -6.72 -8.57
N THR A 55 -12.71 -7.14 -9.73
CA THR A 55 -14.12 -7.50 -9.92
C THR A 55 -14.23 -9.01 -10.10
N THR A 56 -15.11 -9.65 -9.31
CA THR A 56 -15.41 -11.08 -9.40
C THR A 56 -16.90 -11.30 -9.64
N THR A 57 -17.24 -12.16 -10.60
CA THR A 57 -18.63 -12.50 -10.94
C THR A 57 -18.85 -13.99 -10.71
N ALA A 58 -19.79 -14.35 -9.84
CA ALA A 58 -20.18 -15.73 -9.59
C ALA A 58 -21.63 -15.95 -10.07
N THR A 59 -21.86 -17.08 -10.75
CA THR A 59 -23.18 -17.52 -11.18
C THR A 59 -23.57 -18.77 -10.41
N ALA A 60 -24.59 -18.68 -9.55
CA ALA A 60 -25.18 -19.84 -8.90
C ALA A 60 -26.26 -20.45 -9.82
N LYS A 61 -26.31 -21.79 -9.90
CA LYS A 61 -27.30 -22.51 -10.72
C LYS A 61 -28.67 -22.51 -10.06
#